data_AF-A0A9E0CNX2-F1
#
_entry.id   AF-A0A9E0CNX2-F1
#
_cell.length_a   1.000
_cell.length_b   1.000
_cell.length_c   1.000
_cell.angle_alpha   90.00
_cell.angle_beta   90.00
_cell.angle_gamma   90.00
#
_symmetry.space_group_name_H-M   'P 1'
#
loop_
_entity.id
_entity.type
_entity.pdbx_description
1 polymer ?
#
loop_
_entity_poly.entity_id
_entity_poly.type
_entity_poly.pdbx_seq_one_letter_code
_entity_poly.pdbx_strand_id
1 'polypeptide(L)'
;MNKQINLIGGIALILFAAGAFPKLEWLALPGLILLMYLYLQIDKLGFGSKLFRISLIQLIPLLPAMGFLAYINLDQAAVTNNSMLNYLSIALIVGLLLFLTYTTYLVATNLLLLGKNANNLWFKISGVLTKVAAFTMPLMGLGLLFLVLAQPIFLLGCIIYKPSNSHN
;
A
#
# COMPACT_ATOMS: atom_id res chain seq x y z
N MET A 1 -4.59 15.72 -17.97
CA MET A 1 -3.90 14.80 -17.05
C MET A 1 -4.01 15.23 -15.58
N ASN A 2 -3.64 16.47 -15.20
CA ASN A 2 -3.65 16.87 -13.79
C ASN A 2 -5.05 16.90 -13.13
N LYS A 3 -6.08 17.39 -13.84
CA LYS A 3 -7.48 17.35 -13.36
C LYS A 3 -7.97 15.91 -13.11
N GLN A 4 -7.52 14.96 -13.91
CA GLN A 4 -7.90 13.55 -13.80
C GLN A 4 -7.20 12.89 -12.59
N ILE A 5 -5.91 13.16 -12.37
CA ILE A 5 -5.17 12.67 -11.19
C ILE A 5 -5.79 13.23 -9.90
N ASN A 6 -6.14 14.52 -9.89
CA ASN A 6 -6.80 15.14 -8.74
C ASN A 6 -8.18 14.51 -8.45
N LEU A 7 -9.03 14.39 -9.48
CA LEU A 7 -10.37 13.80 -9.34
C LEU A 7 -10.31 12.34 -8.87
N ILE A 8 -9.41 11.53 -9.46
CA ILE A 8 -9.24 10.14 -9.03
C ILE A 8 -8.63 10.06 -7.62
N GLY A 9 -7.70 10.95 -7.28
CA GLY A 9 -7.14 11.07 -5.93
C GLY A 9 -8.19 11.36 -4.88
N GLY A 10 -9.10 12.30 -5.16
CA GLY A 10 -10.23 12.63 -4.30
C GLY A 10 -11.21 11.46 -4.13
N ILE A 11 -11.60 10.81 -5.22
CA ILE A 11 -12.49 9.64 -5.16
C ILE A 11 -11.85 8.49 -4.38
N ALA A 12 -10.57 8.20 -4.64
CA ALA A 12 -9.84 7.16 -3.91
C ALA A 12 -9.77 7.46 -2.41
N LEU A 13 -9.56 8.72 -2.03
CA LEU A 13 -9.48 9.13 -0.63
C LEU A 13 -10.84 8.97 0.08
N ILE A 14 -11.94 9.34 -0.59
CA ILE A 14 -13.30 9.13 -0.06
C ILE A 14 -13.60 7.63 0.09
N LEU A 15 -13.24 6.81 -0.91
CA LEU A 15 -13.44 5.36 -0.85
C LEU A 15 -12.64 4.70 0.27
N PHE A 16 -11.39 5.11 0.49
CA PHE A 16 -10.59 4.63 1.62
C PHE A 16 -11.18 5.06 2.97
N ALA A 17 -11.63 6.31 3.09
CA ALA A 17 -12.27 6.80 4.31
C ALA A 17 -13.59 6.07 4.58
N ALA A 18 -14.40 5.82 3.54
CA ALA A 18 -15.64 5.07 3.65
C ALA A 18 -15.38 3.59 3.99
N GLY A 19 -14.34 2.99 3.42
CA GLY A 19 -13.91 1.62 3.68
C GLY A 19 -13.38 1.38 5.09
N ALA A 20 -13.04 2.43 5.84
CA ALA A 20 -12.67 2.32 7.25
C ALA A 20 -13.87 2.05 8.18
N PHE A 21 -15.11 2.21 7.70
CA PHE A 21 -16.31 1.88 8.47
C PHE A 21 -16.67 0.40 8.32
N PRO A 22 -16.97 -0.33 9.42
CA PRO A 22 -17.23 -1.77 9.38
C PRO A 22 -18.36 -2.21 8.43
N LYS A 23 -19.35 -1.34 8.20
CA LYS A 23 -20.48 -1.62 7.30
C LYS A 23 -20.13 -1.43 5.82
N LEU A 24 -19.01 -0.79 5.52
CA LEU A 24 -18.63 -0.31 4.18
C LEU A 24 -17.23 -0.80 3.75
N GLU A 25 -16.66 -1.79 4.44
CA GLU A 25 -15.31 -2.33 4.18
C GLU A 25 -15.10 -2.74 2.70
N TRP A 26 -16.15 -3.21 2.04
CA TRP A 26 -16.18 -3.53 0.61
C TRP A 26 -15.75 -2.38 -0.30
N LEU A 27 -15.92 -1.12 0.13
CA LEU A 27 -15.50 0.08 -0.60
C LEU A 27 -13.97 0.31 -0.59
N ALA A 28 -13.23 -0.38 0.29
CA ALA A 28 -11.77 -0.31 0.29
C ALA A 28 -11.15 -0.93 -0.99
N LEU A 29 -11.79 -1.96 -1.56
CA LEU A 29 -11.36 -2.63 -2.79
C LEU A 29 -11.30 -1.67 -4.00
N PRO A 30 -12.38 -0.96 -4.37
CA PRO A 30 -12.32 0.02 -5.44
C PRO A 30 -11.36 1.18 -5.10
N GLY A 31 -11.23 1.57 -3.83
CA GLY A 31 -10.21 2.53 -3.39
C GLY A 31 -8.78 2.08 -3.70
N LEU A 32 -8.46 0.80 -3.44
CA LEU A 32 -7.16 0.20 -3.73
C LEU A 32 -6.88 0.10 -5.23
N ILE A 33 -7.89 -0.23 -6.05
CA ILE A 33 -7.78 -0.25 -7.51
C ILE A 33 -7.43 1.15 -8.03
N LEU A 34 -8.12 2.19 -7.55
CA LEU A 34 -7.84 3.57 -7.93
C LEU A 34 -6.45 4.04 -7.48
N LEU A 35 -5.99 3.61 -6.29
CA LEU A 35 -4.63 3.88 -5.83
C LEU A 35 -3.58 3.26 -6.76
N MET A 36 -3.74 1.99 -7.15
CA MET A 36 -2.83 1.35 -8.11
C MET A 36 -2.86 2.07 -9.47
N TYR A 37 -4.05 2.51 -9.91
CA TYR A 37 -4.15 3.32 -11.13
C TYR A 37 -3.42 4.66 -11.01
N LEU A 38 -3.49 5.33 -9.85
CA LEU A 38 -2.72 6.55 -9.58
C LEU A 38 -1.21 6.29 -9.58
N TYR A 39 -0.74 5.18 -9.01
CA TYR A 39 0.66 4.78 -9.12
C TYR A 39 1.09 4.60 -10.58
N LEU A 40 0.26 3.98 -11.41
CA LEU A 40 0.54 3.85 -12.85
C LEU A 40 0.61 5.23 -13.53
N GLN A 41 -0.33 6.12 -13.23
CA GLN A 41 -0.33 7.47 -13.81
C GLN A 41 0.90 8.27 -13.40
N ILE A 42 1.34 8.16 -12.14
CA ILE A 42 2.54 8.85 -11.66
C ILE A 42 3.81 8.25 -12.26
N ASP A 43 3.92 6.93 -12.37
CA ASP A 43 5.07 6.29 -13.02
C ASP A 43 5.19 6.74 -14.49
N LYS A 44 4.04 6.95 -15.17
CA LYS A 44 4.00 7.52 -16.53
C LYS A 44 4.44 8.99 -16.63
N LEU A 45 4.46 9.75 -15.53
CA LEU A 45 4.99 11.11 -15.51
C LEU A 45 6.52 11.17 -15.63
N GLY A 46 7.20 10.02 -15.58
CA GLY A 46 8.65 9.96 -15.83
C GLY A 46 9.52 10.39 -14.66
N PHE A 47 8.97 10.46 -13.45
CA PHE A 47 9.73 10.81 -12.24
C PHE A 47 10.70 9.71 -11.78
N GLY A 48 10.81 8.59 -12.51
CA GLY A 48 11.71 7.47 -12.18
C GLY A 48 11.19 6.53 -11.11
N SER A 49 9.93 6.70 -10.66
CA SER A 49 9.28 5.78 -9.74
C SER A 49 8.79 4.50 -10.43
N LYS A 50 8.72 3.40 -9.67
CA LYS A 50 8.18 2.10 -10.10
C LYS A 50 7.06 1.63 -9.16
N LEU A 51 6.26 2.57 -8.67
CA LEU A 51 5.25 2.32 -7.62
C LEU A 51 4.23 1.28 -8.07
N PHE A 52 3.77 1.35 -9.32
CA PHE A 52 2.78 0.42 -9.85
C PHE A 52 3.33 -1.00 -9.91
N ARG A 53 4.54 -1.17 -10.45
CA ARG A 53 5.18 -2.49 -10.56
C ARG A 53 5.41 -3.11 -9.19
N ILE A 54 5.85 -2.34 -8.21
CA ILE A 54 6.06 -2.82 -6.84
C ILE A 54 4.73 -3.21 -6.21
N SER A 55 3.66 -2.42 -6.39
CA SER A 55 2.33 -2.74 -5.87
C SER A 55 1.75 -4.04 -6.45
N LEU A 56 2.01 -4.34 -7.73
CA LEU A 56 1.63 -5.63 -8.34
C LEU A 56 2.42 -6.80 -7.73
N ILE A 57 3.74 -6.63 -7.57
CA ILE A 57 4.59 -7.63 -6.92
C ILE A 57 4.12 -7.89 -5.49
N GLN A 58 3.64 -6.86 -4.79
CA GLN A 58 3.10 -7.01 -3.43
C GLN A 58 1.76 -7.75 -3.42
N LEU A 59 0.87 -7.49 -4.40
CA LEU A 59 -0.48 -8.07 -4.46
C LEU A 59 -0.48 -9.56 -4.83
N ILE A 60 0.36 -9.99 -5.79
CA ILE A 60 0.36 -11.36 -6.34
C ILE A 60 0.61 -12.43 -5.25
N PRO A 61 1.60 -12.29 -4.34
CA PRO A 61 1.84 -13.27 -3.28
C PRO A 61 0.88 -13.10 -2.09
N LEU A 62 0.37 -11.88 -1.87
CA LEU A 62 -0.53 -11.59 -0.75
C LEU A 62 -1.90 -12.27 -0.93
N LEU A 63 -2.43 -12.30 -2.15
CA LEU A 63 -3.74 -12.90 -2.44
C LEU A 63 -3.81 -14.41 -2.11
N PRO A 64 -2.90 -15.27 -2.61
CA PRO A 64 -2.85 -16.69 -2.25
C PRO A 64 -2.64 -16.91 -0.74
N ALA A 65 -1.77 -16.10 -0.14
CA ALA A 65 -1.50 -16.16 1.29
C ALA A 65 -2.74 -15.84 2.14
N MET A 66 -3.48 -14.79 1.79
CA MET A 66 -4.74 -14.45 2.46
C MET A 66 -5.78 -15.56 2.26
N GLY A 67 -5.88 -16.15 1.07
CA GLY A 67 -6.76 -17.29 0.81
C GLY A 67 -6.41 -18.51 1.66
N PHE A 68 -5.13 -18.85 1.79
CA PHE A 68 -4.66 -19.94 2.63
C PHE A 68 -4.92 -19.70 4.12
N LEU A 69 -4.64 -18.49 4.61
CA LEU A 69 -4.92 -18.11 6.00
C LEU A 69 -6.42 -18.09 6.31
N ALA A 70 -7.26 -17.63 5.38
CA ALA A 70 -8.72 -17.67 5.52
C ALA A 70 -9.24 -19.11 5.57
N TYR A 71 -8.70 -20.00 4.74
CA TYR A 71 -9.03 -21.43 4.76
C TYR A 71 -8.67 -22.07 6.12
N ILE A 72 -7.46 -21.82 6.63
CA ILE A 72 -7.02 -22.27 7.96
C ILE A 72 -7.94 -21.73 9.07
N ASN A 73 -8.39 -20.48 8.96
CA ASN A 73 -9.25 -19.87 9.95
C ASN A 73 -10.68 -20.44 9.97
N LEU A 74 -11.14 -21.01 8.84
CA LEU A 74 -12.43 -21.71 8.76
C LEU A 74 -12.37 -23.11 9.40
N ASP A 75 -11.19 -23.72 9.49
CA ASP A 75 -10.97 -25.05 10.07
C ASP A 75 -9.97 -25.01 11.24
N GLN A 76 -10.23 -24.13 12.21
CA GLN A 76 -9.36 -23.94 13.38
C GLN A 76 -9.12 -25.25 14.15
N ALA A 77 -10.12 -26.15 14.19
CA ALA A 77 -10.04 -27.42 14.90
C ALA A 77 -8.99 -28.38 14.29
N ALA A 78 -8.85 -28.41 12.95
CA ALA A 78 -7.83 -29.19 12.28
C ALA A 78 -6.40 -28.66 12.52
N VAL A 79 -6.27 -27.35 12.74
CA VAL A 79 -4.97 -26.67 12.92
C VAL A 79 -4.45 -26.83 14.35
N THR A 80 -5.31 -26.73 15.37
CA THR A 80 -4.91 -26.94 16.77
C THR A 80 -4.44 -28.37 17.07
N ASN A 81 -4.95 -29.36 16.35
CA ASN A 81 -4.61 -30.77 16.54
C ASN A 81 -3.42 -31.24 15.69
N ASN A 82 -2.92 -30.40 14.77
CA ASN A 82 -1.84 -30.76 13.86
C ASN A 82 -0.67 -29.76 13.97
N SER A 83 0.34 -30.15 14.74
CA SER A 83 1.54 -29.33 14.98
C SER A 83 2.27 -28.91 13.70
N MET A 84 2.26 -29.74 12.65
CA MET A 84 2.86 -29.42 11.35
C MET A 84 2.13 -28.26 10.64
N LEU A 85 0.79 -28.28 10.61
CA LEU A 85 -0.01 -27.20 10.04
C LEU A 85 0.21 -25.88 10.80
N ASN A 86 0.40 -25.97 12.12
CA ASN A 86 0.66 -24.83 12.99
C ASN A 86 2.04 -24.20 12.74
N TYR A 87 3.10 -25.01 12.58
CA TYR A 87 4.42 -24.49 12.21
C TYR A 87 4.43 -23.90 10.79
N LEU A 88 3.72 -24.53 9.84
CA LEU A 88 3.61 -24.05 8.47
C LEU A 88 2.90 -22.69 8.39
N SER A 89 1.81 -22.50 9.15
CA SER A 89 1.09 -21.23 9.19
C SER A 89 1.93 -20.11 9.81
N ILE A 90 2.67 -20.38 10.89
CA ILE A 90 3.61 -19.43 11.50
C ILE A 90 4.73 -19.06 10.51
N ALA A 91 5.36 -20.05 9.86
CA ALA A 91 6.41 -19.81 8.88
C ALA A 91 5.89 -18.97 7.69
N LEU A 92 4.67 -19.23 7.23
CA LEU A 92 4.01 -18.46 6.18
C LEU A 92 3.74 -17.01 6.63
N ILE A 93 3.22 -16.79 7.83
CA ILE A 93 2.99 -15.44 8.39
C ILE A 93 4.31 -14.67 8.50
N VAL A 94 5.36 -15.28 9.05
CA VAL A 94 6.69 -14.64 9.16
C VAL A 94 7.27 -14.31 7.79
N GLY A 95 7.20 -15.25 6.84
CA GLY A 95 7.64 -15.04 5.47
C GLY A 95 6.90 -13.89 4.78
N LEU A 96 5.58 -13.81 4.97
CA LEU A 96 4.75 -12.70 4.46
C LEU A 96 5.11 -11.37 5.09
N LEU A 97 5.35 -11.33 6.40
CA LEU A 97 5.75 -10.10 7.09
C LEU A 97 7.11 -9.59 6.59
N LEU A 98 8.08 -10.48 6.36
CA LEU A 98 9.37 -10.12 5.77
C LEU A 98 9.23 -9.65 4.32
N PHE A 99 8.41 -10.34 3.52
CA PHE A 99 8.12 -9.94 2.15
C PHE A 99 7.43 -8.57 2.07
N LEU A 100 6.43 -8.34 2.93
CA LEU A 100 5.76 -7.06 3.08
C LEU A 100 6.74 -5.97 3.52
N THR A 101 7.59 -6.25 4.51
CA THR A 101 8.65 -5.32 4.94
C THR A 101 9.51 -4.87 3.76
N TYR A 102 10.00 -5.82 2.97
CA TYR A 102 10.84 -5.55 1.81
C TYR A 102 10.12 -4.74 0.72
N THR A 103 8.91 -5.16 0.35
CA THR A 103 8.13 -4.48 -0.69
C THR A 103 7.70 -3.08 -0.26
N THR A 104 7.27 -2.91 1.00
CA THR A 104 6.94 -1.60 1.58
C THR A 104 8.17 -0.69 1.63
N TYR A 105 9.37 -1.20 1.92
CA TYR A 105 10.61 -0.43 1.83
C TYR A 105 10.91 0.06 0.40
N LEU A 106 10.66 -0.78 -0.61
CA LEU A 106 10.80 -0.38 -2.02
C LEU A 106 9.78 0.71 -2.39
N VAL A 107 8.52 0.59 -1.97
CA VAL A 107 7.50 1.63 -2.16
C VAL A 107 7.96 2.94 -1.52
N ALA A 108 8.43 2.91 -0.27
CA ALA A 108 8.91 4.08 0.46
C ALA A 108 10.05 4.80 -0.29
N THR A 109 11.02 4.04 -0.79
CA THR A 109 12.17 4.58 -1.54
C THR A 109 11.71 5.27 -2.83
N ASN A 110 10.75 4.67 -3.54
CA ASN A 110 10.19 5.25 -4.77
C ASN A 110 9.33 6.48 -4.48
N LEU A 111 8.57 6.51 -3.39
CA LEU A 111 7.80 7.69 -2.95
C LEU A 111 8.72 8.85 -2.56
N LEU A 112 9.83 8.57 -1.87
CA LEU A 112 10.83 9.59 -1.53
C LEU A 112 11.52 10.16 -2.78
N LEU A 113 11.85 9.29 -3.74
CA LEU A 113 12.42 9.69 -5.03
C LEU A 113 11.43 10.56 -5.81
N LEU A 114 10.16 10.14 -5.89
CA LEU A 114 9.07 10.93 -6.46
C LEU A 114 8.95 12.30 -5.77
N GLY A 115 8.91 12.34 -4.44
CA GLY A 115 8.79 13.59 -3.69
C GLY A 115 9.96 14.54 -3.90
N LYS A 116 11.17 14.02 -4.12
CA LYS A 116 12.34 14.84 -4.52
C LYS A 116 12.18 15.38 -5.93
N ASN A 117 11.89 14.53 -6.91
CA ASN A 117 11.83 14.91 -8.32
C ASN A 117 10.62 15.79 -8.66
N ALA A 118 9.49 15.57 -7.99
CA ALA A 118 8.28 16.38 -8.14
C ALA A 118 8.25 17.61 -7.20
N ASN A 119 9.30 17.80 -6.37
CA ASN A 119 9.38 18.82 -5.32
C ASN A 119 8.10 18.92 -4.45
N ASN A 120 7.50 17.79 -4.09
CA ASN A 120 6.23 17.73 -3.36
C ASN A 120 6.45 17.18 -1.94
N LEU A 121 6.12 18.00 -0.94
CA LEU A 121 6.26 17.66 0.48
C LEU A 121 5.40 16.44 0.87
N TRP A 122 4.17 16.34 0.35
CA TRP A 122 3.23 15.28 0.72
C TRP A 122 3.74 13.89 0.30
N PHE A 123 4.36 13.80 -0.88
CA PHE A 123 5.01 12.56 -1.32
C PHE A 123 6.23 12.22 -0.46
N LYS A 124 7.00 13.21 0.00
CA LYS A 124 8.11 12.98 0.95
C LYS A 124 7.60 12.47 2.29
N ILE A 125 6.56 13.10 2.87
CA ILE A 125 5.97 12.68 4.14
C ILE A 125 5.42 11.26 4.02
N SER A 126 4.63 10.97 2.97
CA SER A 126 4.11 9.63 2.72
C SER A 126 5.23 8.59 2.57
N GLY A 127 6.32 8.94 1.86
CA GLY A 127 7.49 8.08 1.73
C GLY A 127 8.22 7.82 3.06
N VAL A 128 8.38 8.83 3.92
CA VAL A 128 8.96 8.63 5.27
C VAL A 128 8.07 7.73 6.11
N LEU A 129 6.75 7.98 6.12
CA LEU A 129 5.81 7.18 6.90
C LEU A 129 5.76 5.72 6.42
N THR A 130 5.81 5.51 5.11
CA THR A 130 5.93 4.17 4.50
C THR A 130 7.27 3.50 4.86
N LYS A 131 8.35 4.28 5.00
CA LYS A 131 9.65 3.74 5.46
C LYS A 131 9.59 3.29 6.91
N VAL A 132 8.96 4.08 7.79
CA VAL A 132 8.71 3.71 9.19
C VAL A 132 7.82 2.47 9.26
N ALA A 133 6.80 2.39 8.40
CA ALA A 133 5.94 1.23 8.28
C ALA A 133 6.74 -0.04 7.96
N ALA A 134 7.66 0.01 7.00
CA ALA A 134 8.52 -1.12 6.66
C ALA A 134 9.33 -1.62 7.87
N PHE A 135 10.00 -0.73 8.61
CA PHE A 135 10.82 -1.13 9.76
C PHE A 135 10.01 -1.67 10.94
N THR A 136 8.76 -1.24 11.09
CA THR A 136 7.88 -1.65 12.19
C THR A 136 6.94 -2.79 11.81
N MET A 137 6.92 -3.21 10.54
CA MET A 137 6.07 -4.30 10.03
C MET A 137 6.31 -5.64 10.75
N PRO A 138 7.56 -6.07 11.04
CA PRO A 138 7.82 -7.32 11.76
C PRO A 138 7.41 -7.29 13.23
N LEU A 139 7.26 -6.09 13.81
CA LEU A 139 6.94 -5.89 15.23
C LEU A 139 5.41 -5.84 15.43
N MET A 140 4.77 -7.01 15.31
CA MET A 140 3.34 -7.19 15.64
C MET A 140 2.38 -6.25 14.89
N GLY A 141 2.64 -5.97 13.62
CA GLY A 141 1.67 -5.26 12.76
C GLY A 141 1.56 -3.76 12.99
N LEU A 142 2.39 -3.15 13.85
CA LEU A 142 2.47 -1.69 13.99
C LEU A 142 2.74 -0.98 12.65
N GLY A 143 3.52 -1.62 11.78
CA GLY A 143 3.77 -1.13 10.43
C GLY A 143 2.52 -0.93 9.59
N LEU A 144 1.45 -1.72 9.81
CA LEU A 144 0.19 -1.57 9.08
C LEU A 144 -0.49 -0.24 9.41
N LEU A 145 -0.42 0.24 10.66
CA LEU A 145 -1.00 1.52 11.04
C LEU A 145 -0.32 2.68 10.29
N PHE A 146 1.02 2.68 10.25
CA PHE A 146 1.77 3.67 9.50
C PHE A 146 1.50 3.58 8.00
N LEU A 147 1.32 2.37 7.46
CA LEU A 147 0.98 2.17 6.05
C LEU A 147 -0.41 2.73 5.72
N VAL A 148 -1.40 2.45 6.56
CA VAL A 148 -2.78 2.95 6.41
C VAL A 148 -2.81 4.47 6.48
N LEU A 149 -1.99 5.11 7.31
CA LEU A 149 -1.85 6.57 7.35
C LEU A 149 -1.06 7.14 6.17
N ALA A 150 -0.12 6.38 5.60
CA ALA A 150 0.72 6.86 4.50
C ALA A 150 -0.06 7.01 3.18
N GLN A 151 -1.08 6.17 2.95
CA GLN A 151 -1.91 6.19 1.76
C GLN A 151 -2.76 7.45 1.59
N PRO A 152 -3.54 7.94 2.57
CA PRO A 152 -4.28 9.19 2.45
C PRO A 152 -3.34 10.39 2.27
N ILE A 153 -2.15 10.39 2.90
CA ILE A 153 -1.14 11.45 2.69
C ILE A 153 -0.63 11.45 1.24
N PHE A 154 -0.41 10.27 0.66
CA PHE A 154 -0.07 10.15 -0.76
C PHE A 154 -1.19 10.70 -1.65
N LEU A 155 -2.45 10.34 -1.38
CA LEU A 155 -3.61 10.80 -2.13
C LEU A 155 -3.80 12.32 -2.04
N LEU A 156 -3.57 12.92 -0.86
CA LEU A 156 -3.50 14.37 -0.69
C LEU A 156 -2.39 14.97 -1.56
N GLY A 157 -1.23 14.32 -1.62
CA GLY A 157 -0.15 14.68 -2.54
C GLY A 157 -0.60 14.70 -4.00
N CYS A 158 -1.40 13.72 -4.45
CA CYS A 158 -1.97 13.64 -5.80
C CYS A 158 -3.01 14.73 -6.08
N ILE A 159 -3.83 15.09 -5.09
CA ILE A 159 -4.85 16.15 -5.17
C ILE A 159 -4.20 17.53 -5.29
N ILE A 160 -3.20 17.78 -4.44
CA ILE A 160 -2.51 19.07 -4.34
C ILE A 160 -1.45 19.22 -5.43
N TYR A 161 -1.02 18.10 -6.04
CA TYR A 161 -0.04 18.11 -7.11
C TYR A 161 -0.47 19.07 -8.23
N LYS A 162 0.26 20.16 -8.33
CA LYS A 162 0.32 21.00 -9.51
C LYS A 162 1.65 20.64 -10.15
N PRO A 163 1.70 20.28 -11.45
CA PRO A 163 2.98 20.27 -12.13
C PRO A 163 3.57 21.64 -11.87
N SER A 164 4.76 21.72 -11.26
CA SER A 164 5.50 22.97 -11.34
C SER A 164 5.55 23.25 -12.83
N ASN A 165 5.06 24.41 -13.26
CA ASN A 165 5.34 24.88 -14.61
C ASN A 165 6.85 24.72 -14.79
N SER A 166 7.25 23.71 -15.55
CA SER A 166 8.57 23.72 -16.15
C SER A 166 8.51 24.94 -17.05
N HIS A 167 9.31 25.93 -16.68
CA HIS A 167 9.57 27.14 -17.44
C HIS A 167 9.63 26.85 -18.95
N ASN A 168 8.99 27.76 -19.70
CA ASN A 168 9.21 28.10 -21.12
C ASN A 168 9.14 26.98 -22.16
#